data_AF-A0AAU3KWQ9-F1
#
_entry.id   AF-A0AAU3KWQ9-F1
#
_cell.length_a   1.000
_cell.length_b   1.000
_cell.length_c   1.000
_cell.angle_alpha   90.00
_cell.angle_beta   90.00
_cell.angle_gamma   90.00
#
_symmetry.space_group_name_H-M   'P 1'
#
loop_
_entity.id
_entity.type
_entity.pdbx_description
1 polymer ?
#
loop_
_entity_poly.entity_id
_entity_poly.type
_entity_poly.pdbx_seq_one_letter_code
_entity_poly.pdbx_strand_id
1 'polypeptide(L)'
;MSAYVASVRESREVFTAPGVLDQIVDYPMGKASGRQALAVRTTDTVIHTWDLARSIGAEELLDTDMIGWIDDNLEEIYAGLSEMPTSVDTSHRFFAAPANVGAGTRQDRLLRLMGRNPWCSRWLPRTWRPGAFDT
;
A
#
# COMPACT_ATOMS: atom_id res chain seq x y z
N MET A 1 16.79 -14.89 6.13
CA MET A 1 15.31 -15.04 6.19
C MET A 1 14.74 -14.89 7.62
N SER A 2 15.57 -14.72 8.66
CA SER A 2 15.13 -14.63 10.07
C SER A 2 14.70 -13.22 10.53
N ALA A 3 15.31 -12.15 10.01
CA ALA A 3 15.07 -10.78 10.49
C ALA A 3 13.64 -10.28 10.25
N TYR A 4 13.06 -10.51 9.07
CA TYR A 4 11.67 -10.14 8.78
C TYR A 4 10.68 -10.89 9.68
N VAL A 5 10.83 -12.22 9.79
CA VAL A 5 9.97 -13.06 10.63
C VAL A 5 10.06 -12.65 12.10
N ALA A 6 11.27 -12.35 12.60
CA ALA A 6 11.45 -11.83 13.95
C ALA A 6 10.73 -10.50 14.15
N SER A 7 10.91 -9.54 13.23
CA SER A 7 10.23 -8.23 13.29
C SER A 7 8.70 -8.34 13.29
N VAL A 8 8.14 -9.22 12.45
CA VAL A 8 6.69 -9.47 12.42
C VAL A 8 6.21 -10.06 13.74
N ARG A 9 6.95 -11.02 14.31
CA ARG A 9 6.62 -11.62 15.59
C ARG A 9 6.64 -10.61 16.73
N GLU A 10 7.71 -9.82 16.85
CA GLU A 10 7.84 -8.77 17.86
C GLU A 10 6.70 -7.74 17.75
N SER A 11 6.40 -7.31 16.53
CA SER A 11 5.30 -6.36 16.28
C SER A 11 3.96 -6.94 16.72
N ARG A 12 3.69 -8.20 16.38
CA ARG A 12 2.46 -8.89 16.78
C ARG A 12 2.36 -8.99 18.31
N GLU A 13 3.43 -9.38 18.98
CA GLU A 13 3.46 -9.50 20.44
C GLU A 13 3.09 -8.16 21.11
N VAL A 14 3.67 -7.04 20.65
CA VAL A 14 3.36 -5.70 21.15
C VAL A 14 1.90 -5.31 20.91
N PHE A 15 1.38 -5.49 19.69
CA PHE A 15 0.00 -5.10 19.38
C PHE A 15 -1.05 -5.95 20.11
N THR A 16 -0.68 -7.14 20.60
CA THR A 16 -1.58 -7.99 21.41
C THR A 16 -1.54 -7.69 22.90
N ALA A 17 -0.63 -6.83 23.37
CA ALA A 17 -0.55 -6.49 24.79
C ALA A 17 -1.74 -5.63 25.25
N PRO A 18 -2.30 -5.88 26.45
CA PRO A 18 -3.45 -5.14 26.95
C PRO A 18 -3.25 -3.62 26.95
N GLY A 19 -4.25 -2.89 26.44
CA GLY A 19 -4.28 -1.42 26.43
C GLY A 19 -3.36 -0.76 25.39
N VAL A 20 -2.49 -1.49 24.68
CA VAL A 20 -1.56 -0.90 23.70
C VAL A 20 -2.31 -0.24 22.54
N LEU A 21 -3.44 -0.80 22.12
CA LEU A 21 -4.22 -0.24 21.01
C LEU A 21 -4.79 1.16 21.32
N ASP A 22 -4.99 1.50 22.59
CA ASP A 22 -5.56 2.78 23.01
C ASP A 22 -4.48 3.79 23.42
N GLN A 23 -3.21 3.37 23.52
CA GLN A 23 -2.10 4.26 23.85
C GLN A 23 -1.74 5.17 22.67
N ILE A 24 -1.50 6.45 22.95
CA ILE A 24 -0.98 7.41 21.97
C ILE A 24 0.55 7.36 21.96
N VAL A 25 1.13 7.18 20.78
CA VAL A 25 2.59 7.09 20.58
C VAL A 25 3.09 8.17 19.62
N ASP A 26 4.38 8.51 19.74
CA ASP A 26 5.10 9.30 18.74
C ASP A 26 5.36 8.44 17.50
N TYR A 27 4.45 8.50 16.53
CA TYR A 27 4.57 7.78 15.27
C TYR A 27 5.29 8.66 14.22
N PRO A 28 6.01 8.09 13.24
CA PRO A 28 6.77 8.87 12.25
C PRO A 28 5.95 9.90 11.45
N MET A 29 4.64 9.69 11.35
CA MET A 29 3.69 10.58 10.66
C MET A 29 2.89 11.49 11.62
N GLY A 30 3.25 11.53 12.91
CA GLY A 30 2.53 12.31 13.94
C GLY A 30 2.08 11.46 15.12
N LYS A 31 1.32 12.04 16.05
CA LYS A 31 0.77 11.27 17.18
C LYS A 31 -0.33 10.34 16.68
N ALA A 32 -0.26 9.07 17.04
CA ALA A 32 -1.25 8.05 16.63
C ALA A 32 -1.60 7.13 17.80
N SER A 33 -2.83 6.61 17.84
CA SER A 33 -3.15 5.51 18.74
C SER A 33 -2.49 4.21 18.27
N GLY A 34 -2.30 3.24 19.17
CA GLY A 34 -1.79 1.91 18.77
C GLY A 34 -2.68 1.24 17.73
N ARG A 35 -4.00 1.43 17.80
CA ARG A 35 -4.98 0.97 16.80
C ARG A 35 -4.74 1.62 15.44
N GLN A 36 -4.54 2.94 15.41
CA GLN A 36 -4.26 3.67 14.19
C GLN A 36 -2.90 3.25 13.59
N ALA A 37 -1.86 3.13 14.42
CA ALA A 37 -0.55 2.66 13.98
C ALA A 37 -0.59 1.24 13.42
N LEU A 38 -1.38 0.34 14.02
CA LEU A 38 -1.62 -1.01 13.49
C LEU A 38 -2.34 -0.94 12.14
N ALA A 39 -3.35 -0.09 12.01
CA ALA A 39 -4.09 0.08 10.75
C ALA A 39 -3.18 0.60 9.62
N VAL A 40 -2.35 1.62 9.89
CA VAL A 40 -1.35 2.12 8.94
C VAL A 40 -0.38 1.01 8.53
N ARG A 41 0.13 0.23 9.49
CA ARG A 41 1.05 -0.88 9.21
C ARG A 41 0.40 -1.99 8.37
N THR A 42 -0.85 -2.33 8.66
CA THR A 42 -1.61 -3.32 7.89
C THR A 42 -1.77 -2.84 6.44
N THR A 43 -2.19 -1.59 6.24
CA THR A 43 -2.30 -0.98 4.92
C THR A 43 -0.98 -1.03 4.16
N ASP A 44 0.11 -0.59 4.79
CA ASP A 44 1.46 -0.59 4.20
C ASP A 44 1.91 -1.99 3.78
N THR A 45 1.69 -2.99 4.65
CA THR A 45 2.04 -4.39 4.38
C THR A 45 1.27 -4.94 3.17
N VAL A 46 -0.02 -4.61 3.04
CA VAL A 46 -0.86 -5.07 1.92
C VAL A 46 -0.39 -4.46 0.60
N ILE A 47 -0.10 -3.16 0.59
CA ILE A 47 0.41 -2.49 -0.61
C ILE A 47 1.79 -3.04 -1.01
N HIS A 48 2.68 -3.24 -0.05
CA HIS A 48 4.00 -3.82 -0.31
C HIS A 48 3.96 -5.30 -0.71
N THR A 49 2.92 -6.03 -0.32
CA THR A 49 2.67 -7.38 -0.82
C THR A 49 2.40 -7.34 -2.32
N TRP A 50 1.62 -6.37 -2.80
CA TRP A 50 1.41 -6.15 -4.23
C TRP A 50 2.69 -5.72 -4.95
N ASP A 51 3.44 -4.76 -4.38
CA ASP A 51 4.72 -4.31 -4.94
C ASP A 51 5.68 -5.51 -5.14
N LEU A 52 5.79 -6.38 -4.12
CA LEU A 52 6.63 -7.57 -4.17
C LEU A 52 6.12 -8.59 -5.19
N ALA A 53 4.83 -8.92 -5.18
CA ALA A 53 4.23 -9.87 -6.12
C ALA A 53 4.49 -9.45 -7.57
N ARG A 54 4.30 -8.17 -7.88
CA ARG A 54 4.62 -7.61 -9.20
C ARG A 54 6.10 -7.73 -9.55
N SER A 55 6.99 -7.40 -8.60
CA SER A 55 8.44 -7.43 -8.84
C SER A 55 9.00 -8.81 -9.18
N ILE A 56 8.34 -9.88 -8.69
CA ILE A 56 8.74 -11.27 -8.93
C ILE A 56 7.87 -11.99 -9.95
N GLY A 57 6.88 -11.30 -10.54
CA GLY A 57 5.92 -11.89 -11.49
C GLY A 57 4.97 -12.91 -10.87
N ALA A 58 4.67 -12.80 -9.58
CA ALA A 58 3.66 -13.60 -8.90
C ALA A 58 2.25 -13.03 -9.11
N GLU A 59 1.25 -13.74 -8.59
CA GLU A 59 -0.14 -13.28 -8.62
C GLU A 59 -0.31 -11.97 -7.84
N GLU A 60 -0.83 -10.95 -8.54
CA GLU A 60 -1.01 -9.61 -7.99
C GLU A 60 -2.39 -9.41 -7.32
N LEU A 61 -3.28 -10.40 -7.38
CA LEU A 61 -4.60 -10.32 -6.75
C LEU A 61 -4.44 -10.41 -5.24
N LEU A 62 -4.87 -9.35 -4.54
CA LEU A 62 -4.89 -9.29 -3.09
C LEU A 62 -6.24 -9.78 -2.56
N ASP A 63 -6.24 -10.13 -1.28
CA ASP A 63 -7.46 -10.50 -0.55
C ASP A 63 -8.51 -9.39 -0.62
N THR A 64 -9.70 -9.72 -1.14
CA THR A 64 -10.75 -8.72 -1.43
C THR A 64 -11.35 -8.10 -0.17
N ASP A 65 -11.40 -8.85 0.93
CA ASP A 65 -11.95 -8.35 2.19
C ASP A 65 -10.98 -7.36 2.83
N MET A 66 -9.68 -7.66 2.77
CA MET A 66 -8.62 -6.75 3.21
C MET A 66 -8.59 -5.46 2.39
N ILE A 67 -8.67 -5.57 1.05
CA ILE A 67 -8.78 -4.39 0.17
C ILE A 67 -10.03 -3.59 0.51
N GLY A 68 -11.15 -4.27 0.74
CA GLY A 68 -12.40 -3.64 1.10
C GLY A 68 -12.28 -2.83 2.39
N TRP A 69 -11.76 -3.46 3.45
CA TRP A 69 -11.57 -2.83 4.74
C TRP A 69 -10.65 -1.61 4.66
N ILE A 70 -9.51 -1.69 3.99
CA ILE A 70 -8.59 -0.55 3.84
C ILE A 70 -9.28 0.60 3.11
N ASP A 71 -9.91 0.30 1.98
CA ASP A 71 -10.53 1.32 1.12
C ASP A 71 -11.72 2.00 1.82
N ASP A 72 -12.49 1.27 2.64
CA ASP A 72 -13.57 1.82 3.46
C ASP A 72 -13.08 2.70 4.62
N ASN A 73 -11.87 2.44 5.15
CA ASN A 73 -11.36 3.09 6.35
C ASN A 73 -10.20 4.07 6.08
N LEU A 74 -9.82 4.29 4.81
CA LEU A 74 -8.59 5.00 4.45
C LEU A 74 -8.50 6.40 5.06
N GLU A 75 -9.61 7.14 5.10
CA GLU A 75 -9.66 8.47 5.72
C GLU A 75 -9.42 8.42 7.23
N GLU A 76 -10.03 7.47 7.94
CA GLU A 76 -9.86 7.30 9.38
C GLU A 76 -8.45 6.82 9.75
N ILE A 77 -7.90 5.88 8.96
CA ILE A 77 -6.56 5.32 9.18
C ILE A 77 -5.50 6.42 9.24
N TYR A 78 -5.60 7.42 8.36
CA TYR A 78 -4.61 8.50 8.27
C TYR A 78 -5.05 9.81 8.94
N ALA A 79 -6.26 9.87 9.50
CA ALA A 79 -6.80 11.09 10.11
C ALA A 79 -5.84 11.71 11.16
N GLY A 80 -5.55 13.00 11.00
CA GLY A 80 -4.69 13.75 11.90
C GLY A 80 -3.19 13.47 11.77
N LEU A 81 -2.78 12.55 10.89
CA LEU A 81 -1.37 12.35 10.54
C LEU A 81 -0.91 13.42 9.54
N SER A 82 0.36 13.78 9.60
CA SER A 82 0.98 14.77 8.73
C SER A 82 1.11 14.31 7.28
N GLU A 83 0.98 13.00 7.02
CA GLU A 83 1.04 12.42 5.68
C GLU A 83 -0.15 11.49 5.44
N MET A 84 -1.03 11.95 4.54
CA MET A 84 -2.20 11.23 4.05
C MET A 84 -1.90 10.77 2.60
N PRO A 85 -2.04 9.48 2.25
CA PRO A 85 -1.78 9.01 0.89
C PRO A 85 -2.62 9.74 -0.17
N THR A 86 -3.82 10.17 0.20
CA THR A 86 -4.78 10.80 -0.71
C THR A 86 -4.63 12.31 -0.84
N SER A 87 -3.83 12.96 0.01
CA SER A 87 -3.69 14.42 0.00
C SER A 87 -2.58 14.85 -0.95
N VAL A 88 -2.96 15.70 -1.92
CA VAL A 88 -2.07 16.30 -2.92
C VAL A 88 -1.09 17.32 -2.33
N ASP A 89 -1.35 17.81 -1.11
CA ASP A 89 -0.54 18.83 -0.43
C ASP A 89 0.45 18.23 0.59
N THR A 90 0.64 16.90 0.58
CA THR A 90 1.59 16.24 1.48
C THR A 90 3.01 16.26 0.92
N SER A 91 3.99 16.05 1.80
CA SER A 91 5.41 16.01 1.41
C SER A 91 5.75 14.89 0.42
N HIS A 92 4.86 13.90 0.26
CA HIS A 92 5.08 12.66 -0.48
C HIS A 92 6.33 11.89 -0.04
N ARG A 93 6.73 12.02 1.23
CA ARG A 93 7.91 11.35 1.77
C ARG A 93 7.66 9.85 1.98
N PHE A 94 6.47 9.48 2.46
CA PHE A 94 6.12 8.08 2.69
C PHE A 94 5.35 7.44 1.52
N PHE A 95 4.61 8.24 0.75
CA PHE A 95 3.83 7.78 -0.38
C PHE A 95 4.09 8.65 -1.59
N ALA A 96 4.20 8.04 -2.78
CA ALA A 96 4.15 8.80 -4.03
C ALA A 96 2.78 9.48 -4.16
N ALA A 97 2.74 10.59 -4.90
CA ALA A 97 1.50 11.34 -5.12
C ALA A 97 0.40 10.42 -5.69
N PRO A 98 -0.85 10.59 -5.22
CA PRO A 98 -1.96 9.77 -5.71
C PRO A 98 -2.13 9.97 -7.21
N ALA A 99 -2.26 8.85 -7.94
CA ALA A 99 -2.55 8.87 -9.36
C ALA A 99 -4.06 9.09 -9.60
N ASN A 100 -4.43 9.51 -10.82
CA ASN A 100 -5.82 9.71 -11.19
C ASN A 100 -6.65 8.42 -10.95
N VAL A 101 -7.65 8.51 -10.07
CA VAL A 101 -8.59 7.43 -9.78
C VAL A 101 -9.59 7.31 -10.93
N GLY A 102 -9.14 6.69 -12.03
CA GLY A 102 -9.99 6.31 -13.15
C GLY A 102 -10.79 5.03 -12.87
N ALA A 103 -11.46 4.51 -13.91
CA ALA A 103 -12.14 3.23 -13.84
C ALA A 103 -11.19 2.07 -13.44
N GLY A 104 -11.73 1.06 -12.75
CA GLY A 104 -10.98 -0.11 -12.32
C GLY A 104 -11.67 -0.84 -11.17
N THR A 105 -11.00 -1.88 -10.68
CA THR A 105 -11.40 -2.60 -9.47
C THR A 105 -11.16 -1.77 -8.21
N ARG A 106 -11.68 -2.24 -7.07
CA ARG A 106 -11.41 -1.64 -5.76
C ARG A 106 -9.91 -1.63 -5.42
N GLN A 107 -9.21 -2.71 -5.76
CA GLN A 107 -7.76 -2.79 -5.64
C GLN A 107 -7.06 -1.74 -6.52
N ASP A 108 -7.50 -1.57 -7.77
CA ASP A 108 -6.92 -0.55 -8.67
C ASP A 108 -7.10 0.87 -8.14
N ARG A 109 -8.26 1.16 -7.55
CA ARG A 109 -8.53 2.45 -6.89
C ARG A 109 -7.55 2.65 -5.73
N LEU A 110 -7.48 1.70 -4.80
CA LEU A 110 -6.63 1.79 -3.63
C LEU A 110 -5.16 1.94 -4.01
N LEU A 111 -4.65 1.13 -4.93
CA LEU A 111 -3.27 1.22 -5.41
C LEU A 111 -2.94 2.62 -5.96
N ARG A 112 -3.84 3.21 -6.76
CA ARG A 112 -3.65 4.57 -7.29
C ARG A 112 -3.66 5.64 -6.22
N LEU A 113 -4.55 5.53 -5.23
CA LEU A 113 -4.57 6.41 -4.06
C LEU A 113 -3.28 6.29 -3.25
N MET A 114 -2.66 5.11 -3.23
CA MET A 114 -1.36 4.87 -2.60
C MET A 114 -0.17 5.19 -3.54
N GLY A 115 -0.40 5.88 -4.66
CA GLY A 115 0.64 6.32 -5.59
C GLY A 115 1.22 5.24 -6.50
N ARG A 116 0.61 4.05 -6.57
CA ARG A 116 1.00 2.94 -7.47
C ARG A 116 0.28 3.05 -8.80
N ASN A 117 0.87 2.45 -9.84
CA ASN A 117 0.27 2.39 -11.17
C ASN A 117 0.09 0.93 -11.62
N PRO A 118 -1.09 0.31 -11.37
CA PRO A 118 -1.33 -1.08 -11.73
C PRO A 118 -1.33 -1.34 -13.25
N TRP A 119 -1.52 -0.29 -14.06
CA TRP A 119 -1.64 -0.37 -15.52
C TRP A 119 -0.30 -0.20 -16.25
N CYS A 120 0.72 0.31 -15.57
CA CYS A 120 2.06 0.45 -16.14
C CYS A 120 2.85 -0.85 -15.95
N SER A 121 2.46 -1.86 -16.72
CA SER A 121 3.30 -2.95 -17.27
C SER A 121 2.42 -4.15 -17.60
N ARG A 122 1.49 -4.00 -18.55
CA ARG A 122 1.29 -5.12 -19.45
C ARG A 122 2.57 -5.21 -20.25
N TRP A 123 3.29 -6.31 -20.10
CA TRP A 123 4.04 -6.87 -21.21
C TRP A 123 3.11 -6.89 -22.43
N LEU A 124 3.06 -5.79 -23.18
CA LEU A 124 2.84 -5.92 -24.60
C LEU A 124 4.01 -6.81 -25.02
N PRO A 125 3.77 -7.99 -25.62
CA PRO A 125 4.82 -8.55 -26.44
C PRO A 125 5.24 -7.39 -27.34
N ARG A 126 6.54 -7.08 -27.40
CA ARG A 126 7.07 -6.36 -28.56
C ARG A 126 6.54 -7.16 -29.74
N THR A 127 5.46 -6.73 -30.36
CA THR A 127 5.00 -7.31 -31.60
C THR A 127 6.14 -7.01 -32.55
N TRP A 128 7.03 -7.97 -32.70
CA TRP A 128 7.96 -8.02 -33.80
C TRP A 128 7.12 -7.81 -35.07
N ARG A 129 7.42 -6.75 -35.80
CA ARG A 129 6.90 -6.56 -37.15
C ARG A 129 7.91 -7.23 -38.10
N PRO A 130 7.54 -8.28 -38.84
CA PRO A 130 8.28 -8.61 -40.04
C PRO A 130 8.12 -7.47 -41.05
N GLY A 131 9.21 -7.04 -41.68
CA GLY A 131 9.13 -6.25 -42.92
C GLY A 131 9.66 -4.83 -42.87
N ALA A 132 10.72 -4.54 -42.12
CA ALA A 132 11.43 -3.27 -42.20
C ALA A 132 12.87 -3.43 -42.71
N PHE A 133 13.06 -4.23 -43.76
CA PHE A 133 14.18 -4.12 -44.70
C PHE A 133 13.73 -4.73 -46.03
N ASP A 134 13.22 -3.88 -46.93
CA ASP A 134 13.37 -4.00 -48.37
C ASP A 134 12.85 -2.71 -49.03
N THR A 135 13.80 -1.78 -49.23
CA THR A 135 14.22 -1.12 -50.49
C THR A 135 14.86 0.22 -50.16
#